data_AF-A0A966AYJ6-F1
#
_entry.id   AF-A0A966AYJ6-F1
#
_cell.length_a   1.000
_cell.length_b   1.000
_cell.length_c   1.000
_cell.angle_alpha   90.00
_cell.angle_beta   90.00
_cell.angle_gamma   90.00
#
_symmetry.space_group_name_H-M   'P 1'
#
loop_
_entity.id
_entity.type
_entity.pdbx_description
1 polymer ?
#
loop_
_entity_poly.entity_id
_entity_poly.type
_entity_poly.pdbx_seq_one_letter_code
_entity_poly.pdbx_strand_id
1 'polypeptide(L)'
;MDSFGLILTVSMLIIMFGTVIFFFSRYQKCPSDRILVVYGKTAMGQSSMGQSSICLHSGATFVWPVIQAFEYLDLTPMQIHIPLDDALSKEKIKVDVNSSFTVGISTEPGVMANAAERLLGQPWPAIETLASDVIFGQMRAVIAKMDIESLISERDQFIERITKGVEGELRKVGLKLMNVNIINITDEEGQIAAILQSKLNNKPAMIWDSNRRKERILKTLESAKKKGCNKSHYISSTLNIWDMNGRPVTGARVIMSLDNGEVASEFNKSDQKGSIKIELKS
;
A
#
# COMPACT_ATOMS: atom_id res chain seq x y z
N MET A 1 -39.08 21.37 67.49
CA MET A 1 -37.74 21.23 66.90
C MET A 1 -37.11 22.60 66.95
N ASP A 2 -36.06 22.75 67.74
CA ASP A 2 -35.35 24.03 67.86
C ASP A 2 -34.83 24.46 66.48
N SER A 3 -34.77 25.77 66.23
CA SER A 3 -34.25 26.31 64.96
C SER A 3 -32.89 25.71 64.58
N PHE A 4 -32.08 25.36 65.58
CA PHE A 4 -30.80 24.66 65.41
C PHE A 4 -30.93 23.26 64.81
N GLY A 5 -31.91 22.45 65.26
CA GLY A 5 -32.14 21.11 64.71
C GLY A 5 -32.66 21.13 63.27
N LEU A 6 -33.40 22.18 62.91
CA LEU A 6 -33.86 22.40 61.53
C LEU A 6 -32.70 22.79 60.61
N ILE A 7 -31.78 23.63 61.07
CA ILE A 7 -30.57 24.00 60.32
C ILE A 7 -29.66 22.78 60.09
N LEU A 8 -29.50 21.93 61.10
CA LEU A 8 -28.62 20.75 61.02
C LEU A 8 -29.16 19.69 60.04
N THR A 9 -30.47 19.43 60.08
CA THR A 9 -31.13 18.50 59.13
C THR A 9 -31.07 19.02 57.69
N VAL A 10 -31.30 20.33 57.47
CA VAL A 10 -31.17 20.95 56.16
C VAL A 10 -29.73 20.92 55.65
N SER A 11 -28.74 21.22 56.51
CA SER A 11 -27.32 21.14 56.14
C SER A 11 -26.90 19.72 55.76
N MET A 12 -27.35 18.70 56.51
CA MET A 12 -27.06 17.30 56.21
C MET A 12 -27.66 16.87 54.86
N LEU A 13 -28.89 17.31 54.57
CA LEU A 13 -29.55 17.05 53.28
C LEU A 13 -28.79 17.69 52.12
N ILE A 14 -28.34 18.95 52.27
CA ILE A 14 -27.57 19.65 51.23
C ILE A 14 -26.24 18.94 50.96
N ILE A 15 -25.52 18.53 52.00
CA ILE A 15 -24.26 17.78 51.85
C ILE A 15 -24.49 16.43 51.18
N MET A 16 -25.54 15.70 51.58
CA MET A 16 -25.90 14.42 50.97
C MET A 16 -26.22 14.60 49.48
N PHE A 17 -27.09 15.54 49.13
CA PHE A 17 -27.47 15.80 47.73
C PHE A 17 -26.28 16.29 46.91
N GLY A 18 -25.45 17.18 47.48
CA GLY A 18 -24.23 17.66 46.85
C GLY A 18 -23.23 16.55 46.58
N THR A 19 -23.06 15.62 47.52
CA THR A 19 -22.17 14.44 47.36
C THR A 19 -22.69 13.53 46.25
N VAL A 20 -23.99 13.27 46.20
CA VAL A 20 -24.61 12.44 45.16
C VAL A 20 -24.43 13.06 43.78
N ILE A 21 -24.74 14.36 43.61
CA ILE A 21 -24.54 15.08 42.34
C ILE A 21 -23.06 15.07 41.94
N PHE A 22 -22.15 15.28 42.89
CA PHE A 22 -20.71 15.23 42.66
C PHE A 22 -20.27 13.85 42.14
N PHE A 23 -20.73 12.76 42.73
CA PHE A 23 -20.44 11.41 42.24
C PHE A 23 -20.99 11.16 40.83
N PHE A 24 -22.22 11.58 40.54
CA PHE A 24 -22.79 11.44 39.19
C PHE A 24 -22.05 12.30 38.16
N SER A 25 -21.57 13.48 38.54
CA SER A 25 -20.77 14.35 37.65
C SER A 25 -19.43 13.75 37.22
N ARG A 26 -18.94 12.73 37.95
CA ARG A 26 -17.69 12.01 37.65
C ARG A 26 -17.88 10.76 36.80
N TYR A 27 -19.12 10.41 36.48
CA TYR A 27 -19.42 9.34 35.55
C TYR A 27 -19.37 9.89 34.11
N GLN A 28 -18.23 9.70 33.45
CA GLN A 28 -18.02 10.22 32.10
C GLN A 28 -18.35 9.16 31.06
N LYS A 29 -19.21 9.53 30.10
CA LYS A 29 -19.53 8.70 28.92
C LYS A 29 -18.62 9.10 27.77
N CYS A 30 -18.06 8.10 27.07
CA CYS A 30 -17.27 8.33 25.88
C CYS A 30 -18.20 8.35 24.65
N PRO A 31 -18.27 9.45 23.88
CA PRO A 31 -19.02 9.45 22.65
C PRO A 31 -18.27 8.64 21.58
N SER A 32 -18.97 8.19 20.53
CA SER A 32 -18.39 7.27 19.53
C SER A 32 -17.37 7.93 18.59
N ASP A 33 -17.37 9.25 18.50
CA ASP A 33 -16.47 10.09 17.68
C ASP A 33 -15.17 10.45 18.39
N ARG A 34 -14.97 10.01 19.64
CA ARG A 34 -13.79 10.35 20.46
C ARG A 34 -13.29 9.16 21.26
N ILE A 35 -12.03 9.22 21.65
CA ILE A 35 -11.41 8.35 22.63
C ILE A 35 -11.32 9.12 23.95
N LEU A 36 -11.73 8.47 25.04
CA LEU A 36 -11.54 8.98 26.39
C LEU A 36 -10.20 8.47 26.91
N VAL A 37 -9.28 9.38 27.19
CA VAL A 37 -7.98 9.07 27.80
C VAL A 37 -8.01 9.51 29.25
N VAL A 38 -7.91 8.56 30.16
CA VAL A 38 -7.85 8.81 31.61
C VAL A 38 -6.41 8.63 32.08
N TYR A 39 -5.85 9.65 32.72
CA TYR A 39 -4.46 9.67 33.18
C TYR A 39 -4.37 10.15 34.64
N GLY A 40 -3.23 9.88 35.27
CA GLY A 40 -2.99 10.14 36.70
C GLY A 40 -2.66 8.85 37.45
N LYS A 41 -2.94 8.80 38.76
CA LYS A 41 -2.76 7.57 39.54
C LYS A 41 -3.89 6.59 39.23
N THR A 42 -3.77 5.94 38.08
CA THR A 42 -4.63 4.84 37.67
C THR A 42 -4.27 3.63 38.52
N ALA A 43 -5.28 2.98 39.11
CA ALA A 43 -5.03 1.80 39.93
C ALA A 43 -4.38 0.71 39.07
N MET A 44 -3.36 0.08 39.64
CA MET A 44 -2.36 -0.81 39.03
C MET A 44 -2.90 -2.13 38.43
N GLY A 45 -4.19 -2.18 38.04
CA GLY A 45 -4.90 -3.41 37.67
C GLY A 45 -5.71 -3.37 36.36
N GLN A 46 -5.77 -2.25 35.63
CA GLN A 46 -6.42 -2.19 34.31
C GLN A 46 -5.51 -1.75 33.16
N SER A 47 -4.35 -1.18 33.46
CA SER A 47 -3.29 -0.99 32.46
C SER A 47 -2.52 -2.29 32.30
N SER A 48 -2.91 -3.13 31.34
CA SER A 48 -2.05 -4.21 30.89
C SER A 48 -0.71 -3.61 30.43
N MET A 49 0.37 -3.90 31.16
CA MET A 49 1.77 -3.58 30.81
C MET A 49 2.12 -2.08 30.72
N GLY A 50 2.41 -1.44 31.86
CA GLY A 50 3.26 -0.22 31.90
C GLY A 50 2.71 1.04 31.22
N GLN A 51 1.44 1.07 30.82
CA GLN A 51 0.82 2.22 30.17
C GLN A 51 0.51 3.32 31.18
N SER A 52 0.98 4.55 30.90
CA SER A 52 0.78 5.71 31.78
C SER A 52 -0.66 6.26 31.77
N SER A 53 -1.49 5.78 30.84
CA SER A 53 -2.87 6.24 30.61
C SER A 53 -3.78 5.09 30.20
N ILE A 54 -5.04 5.12 30.62
CA ILE A 54 -6.10 4.20 30.19
C ILE A 54 -6.84 4.83 29.02
N CYS A 55 -6.86 4.14 27.88
CA CYS A 55 -7.52 4.60 26.67
C CYS A 55 -8.81 3.79 26.43
N LEU A 56 -9.93 4.47 26.30
CA LEU A 56 -11.24 3.87 26.11
C LEU A 56 -11.85 4.38 24.81
N HIS A 57 -12.02 3.49 23.84
CA HIS A 57 -12.87 3.72 22.68
C HIS A 57 -14.23 3.09 23.00
N SER A 58 -15.28 3.90 23.18
CA SER A 58 -16.61 3.49 23.64
C SER A 58 -16.75 3.11 25.12
N GLY A 59 -17.99 3.20 25.63
CA GLY A 59 -18.34 2.87 27.02
C GLY A 59 -18.37 4.08 27.94
N ALA A 60 -18.33 3.80 29.24
CA ALA A 60 -18.30 4.80 30.29
C ALA A 60 -17.37 4.35 31.40
N THR A 61 -16.67 5.30 32.00
CA THR A 61 -15.77 5.04 33.11
C THR A 61 -15.98 6.06 34.19
N PHE A 62 -15.70 5.65 35.43
CA PHE A 62 -15.75 6.53 36.57
C PHE A 62 -14.37 7.13 36.81
N VAL A 63 -14.25 8.44 36.67
CA VAL A 63 -12.98 9.15 36.83
C VAL A 63 -12.88 9.66 38.27
N TRP A 64 -11.98 9.08 39.07
CA TRP A 64 -11.90 9.38 40.49
C TRP A 64 -11.42 10.82 40.73
N PRO A 65 -12.20 11.63 41.47
CA PRO A 65 -11.81 13.00 41.77
C PRO A 65 -10.47 13.13 42.46
N VAL A 66 -9.77 14.22 42.16
CA VAL A 66 -8.47 14.66 42.74
C VAL A 66 -7.23 13.92 42.21
N ILE A 67 -7.28 12.62 41.93
CA ILE A 67 -6.08 11.88 41.49
C ILE A 67 -6.08 11.43 40.02
N GLN A 68 -7.23 11.53 39.34
CA GLN A 68 -7.39 11.18 37.93
C GLN A 68 -7.94 12.38 37.18
N ALA A 69 -7.38 12.61 36.00
CA ALA A 69 -7.85 13.55 35.00
C ALA A 69 -8.23 12.78 33.74
N PHE A 70 -9.06 13.41 32.91
CA PHE A 70 -9.47 12.82 31.65
C PHE A 70 -9.40 13.88 30.55
N GLU A 71 -9.15 13.41 29.34
CA GLU A 71 -9.11 14.24 28.15
C GLU A 71 -9.60 13.44 26.95
N TYR A 72 -10.07 14.17 25.93
CA TYR A 72 -10.64 13.57 24.74
C TYR A 72 -9.69 13.70 23.57
N LEU A 73 -9.55 12.60 22.84
CA LEU A 73 -8.84 12.54 21.59
C LEU A 73 -9.86 12.30 20.46
N ASP A 74 -9.83 13.13 19.44
CA ASP A 74 -10.87 13.18 18.40
C ASP A 74 -10.53 12.24 17.23
N LEU A 75 -11.49 11.41 16.82
CA LEU A 75 -11.31 10.40 15.77
C LEU A 75 -11.59 10.92 14.36
N THR A 76 -11.91 12.21 14.21
CA THR A 76 -12.23 12.82 12.92
C THR A 76 -11.04 12.67 11.96
N PRO A 77 -11.24 12.13 10.75
CA PRO A 77 -10.17 11.99 9.78
C PRO A 77 -9.75 13.36 9.24
N MET A 78 -8.45 13.49 8.97
CA MET A 78 -7.85 14.69 8.40
C MET A 78 -7.25 14.37 7.03
N GLN A 79 -7.49 15.26 6.06
CA GLN A 79 -6.95 15.15 4.72
C GLN A 79 -5.76 16.10 4.59
N ILE A 80 -4.60 15.53 4.27
CA ILE A 80 -3.33 16.24 4.11
C ILE A 80 -2.99 16.25 2.63
N HIS A 81 -2.70 17.43 2.10
CA HIS A 81 -2.22 17.62 0.73
C HIS A 81 -0.70 17.79 0.76
N ILE A 82 0.01 16.96 0.00
CA ILE A 82 1.47 16.95 -0.02
C ILE A 82 1.94 17.07 -1.47
N PRO A 83 2.34 18.27 -1.89
CA PRO A 83 3.13 18.46 -3.09
C PRO A 83 4.58 18.10 -2.75
N LEU A 84 5.07 16.99 -3.30
CA LEU A 84 6.47 16.64 -3.19
C LEU A 84 7.19 17.13 -4.43
N ASP A 85 7.98 18.19 -4.27
CA ASP A 85 8.77 18.77 -5.34
C ASP A 85 10.22 18.31 -5.26
N ASP A 86 10.90 18.23 -6.42
CA ASP A 86 12.33 17.94 -6.55
C ASP A 86 12.77 16.63 -5.86
N ALA A 87 11.96 15.58 -5.97
CA ALA A 87 12.34 14.27 -5.43
C ALA A 87 13.27 13.52 -6.40
N LEU A 88 14.47 13.19 -5.94
CA LEU A 88 15.45 12.47 -6.74
C LEU A 88 15.10 10.98 -6.82
N SER A 89 14.93 10.46 -8.04
CA SER A 89 14.78 9.03 -8.31
C SER A 89 16.12 8.28 -8.24
N LYS A 90 16.07 6.95 -8.39
CA LYS A 90 17.29 6.11 -8.45
C LYS A 90 18.21 6.47 -9.62
N GLU A 91 17.64 6.97 -10.71
CA GLU A 91 18.36 7.39 -11.92
C GLU A 91 18.83 8.85 -11.84
N LYS A 92 18.66 9.51 -10.69
CA LYS A 92 18.98 10.92 -10.44
C LYS A 92 18.16 11.91 -11.28
N ILE A 93 16.95 11.51 -11.65
CA ILE A 93 15.99 12.39 -12.32
C ILE A 93 15.09 12.99 -11.24
N LYS A 94 14.83 14.29 -11.34
CA LYS A 94 13.96 15.03 -10.43
C LYS A 94 12.51 14.78 -10.82
N VAL A 95 11.67 14.50 -9.83
CA VAL A 95 10.26 14.17 -10.05
C VAL A 95 9.42 14.92 -9.05
N ASP A 96 8.32 15.49 -9.54
CA ASP A 96 7.32 16.12 -8.71
C ASP A 96 6.09 15.21 -8.62
N VAL A 97 5.64 14.97 -7.40
CA VAL A 97 4.50 14.07 -7.13
C VAL A 97 3.48 14.82 -6.30
N ASN A 98 2.31 15.05 -6.88
CA ASN A 98 1.20 15.65 -6.18
C ASN A 98 0.31 14.57 -5.57
N SER A 99 0.12 14.58 -4.26
CA SER A 99 -0.57 13.53 -3.53
C SER A 99 -1.41 14.06 -2.37
N SER A 100 -2.42 13.30 -1.98
CA SER A 100 -3.29 13.58 -0.86
C SER A 100 -3.50 12.32 -0.03
N PHE A 101 -3.36 12.47 1.29
CA PHE A 101 -3.46 11.38 2.24
C PHE A 101 -4.59 11.68 3.21
N THR A 102 -5.39 10.66 3.54
CA THR A 102 -6.36 10.74 4.63
C THR A 102 -5.81 9.95 5.80
N VAL A 103 -5.54 10.63 6.90
CA VAL A 103 -5.04 10.03 8.14
C VAL A 103 -6.01 10.30 9.28
N GLY A 104 -5.94 9.49 10.33
CA GLY A 104 -6.76 9.65 11.52
C GLY A 104 -6.16 8.92 12.69
N ILE A 105 -6.77 9.05 13.86
CA ILE A 105 -6.28 8.39 15.07
C ILE A 105 -6.74 6.93 15.07
N SER A 106 -5.83 6.01 15.38
CA SER A 106 -6.15 4.59 15.39
C SER A 106 -6.86 4.19 16.68
N THR A 107 -7.88 3.33 16.55
CA THR A 107 -8.58 2.70 17.69
C THR A 107 -8.01 1.33 18.06
N GLU A 108 -6.91 0.90 17.44
CA GLU A 108 -6.26 -0.38 17.73
C GLU A 108 -5.60 -0.35 19.13
N PRO A 109 -5.81 -1.34 20.03
CA PRO A 109 -5.40 -1.28 21.44
C PRO A 109 -3.91 -1.00 21.74
N GLY A 110 -3.00 -1.20 20.79
CA GLY A 110 -1.58 -0.81 20.92
C GLY A 110 -1.25 0.56 20.31
N VAL A 111 -1.83 0.88 19.16
CA VAL A 111 -1.59 2.15 18.43
C VAL A 111 -2.33 3.30 19.10
N MET A 112 -3.50 3.04 19.66
CA MET A 112 -4.31 4.00 20.41
C MET A 112 -3.56 4.51 21.66
N ALA A 113 -2.81 3.64 22.34
CA ALA A 113 -1.99 4.04 23.48
C ALA A 113 -0.84 4.98 23.07
N ASN A 114 -0.18 4.70 21.94
CA ASN A 114 0.83 5.61 21.37
C ASN A 114 0.23 6.99 21.07
N ALA A 115 -1.00 7.02 20.54
CA ALA A 115 -1.70 8.27 20.25
C ALA A 115 -1.99 9.07 21.52
N ALA A 116 -2.46 8.39 22.58
CA ALA A 116 -2.71 9.02 23.86
C ALA A 116 -1.43 9.55 24.54
N GLU A 117 -0.29 8.90 24.37
CA GLU A 117 0.97 9.37 24.95
C GLU A 117 1.59 10.54 24.18
N ARG A 118 1.44 10.58 22.84
CA ARG A 118 2.15 11.55 21.98
C ARG A 118 1.29 12.71 21.49
N LEU A 119 -0.01 12.48 21.29
CA LEU A 119 -0.92 13.43 20.62
C LEU A 119 -1.91 14.08 21.58
N LEU A 120 -2.06 13.57 22.81
CA LEU A 120 -2.96 14.16 23.80
C LEU A 120 -2.51 15.58 24.15
N GLY A 121 -3.46 16.52 24.18
CA GLY A 121 -3.19 17.95 24.39
C GLY A 121 -2.53 18.67 23.21
N GLN A 122 -2.20 18.00 22.10
CA GLN A 122 -1.64 18.66 20.92
C GLN A 122 -2.76 19.35 20.11
N PRO A 123 -2.52 20.57 19.62
CA PRO A 123 -3.47 21.23 18.73
C PRO A 123 -3.50 20.52 17.38
N TRP A 124 -4.67 20.49 16.74
CA TRP A 124 -4.88 19.83 15.44
C TRP A 124 -3.83 20.16 14.35
N PRO A 125 -3.42 21.43 14.15
CA PRO A 125 -2.38 21.76 13.16
C PRO A 125 -1.00 21.15 13.47
N ALA A 126 -0.68 20.90 14.74
CA ALA A 126 0.58 20.25 15.11
C ALA A 126 0.56 18.76 14.73
N ILE A 127 -0.59 18.09 14.90
CA ILE A 127 -0.79 16.70 14.47
C ILE A 127 -0.69 16.61 12.94
N GLU A 128 -1.26 17.58 12.22
CA GLU A 128 -1.17 17.67 10.76
C GLU A 128 0.27 17.81 10.29
N THR A 129 1.03 18.72 10.89
CA THR A 129 2.44 18.95 10.55
C THR A 129 3.27 17.70 10.80
N LEU A 130 3.08 17.06 11.95
CA LEU A 130 3.78 15.82 12.31
C LEU A 130 3.49 14.71 11.30
N ALA A 131 2.21 14.51 10.95
CA ALA A 131 1.83 13.52 9.94
C ALA A 131 2.42 13.86 8.56
N SER A 132 2.40 15.13 8.17
CA SER A 132 2.96 15.62 6.91
C SER A 132 4.45 15.33 6.81
N ASP A 133 5.24 15.61 7.85
CA ASP A 133 6.69 15.37 7.88
C ASP A 133 7.02 13.89 7.72
N VAL A 134 6.27 13.01 8.41
CA VAL A 134 6.44 11.56 8.32
C VAL A 134 6.13 11.07 6.90
N ILE A 135 5.01 11.50 6.32
CA ILE A 135 4.62 11.10 4.97
C ILE A 135 5.64 11.60 3.95
N PHE A 136 6.08 12.85 4.06
CA PHE A 136 7.06 13.46 3.18
C PHE A 136 8.40 12.70 3.20
N GLY A 137 8.89 12.36 4.40
CA GLY A 137 10.10 11.57 4.57
C GLY A 137 9.99 10.18 3.92
N GLN A 138 8.86 9.50 4.10
CA GLN A 138 8.62 8.17 3.52
C GLN A 138 8.47 8.22 1.99
N MET A 139 7.73 9.19 1.44
CA MET A 139 7.62 9.34 -0.01
C MET A 139 8.98 9.56 -0.66
N ARG A 140 9.80 10.45 -0.09
CA ARG A 140 11.16 10.70 -0.60
C ARG A 140 12.03 9.43 -0.53
N ALA A 141 11.94 8.67 0.56
CA ALA A 141 12.69 7.42 0.70
C ALA A 141 12.29 6.33 -0.30
N VAL A 142 11.01 6.27 -0.69
CA VAL A 142 10.51 5.31 -1.69
C VAL A 142 10.92 5.73 -3.10
N ILE A 143 10.77 7.01 -3.45
CA ILE A 143 11.11 7.54 -4.78
C ILE A 143 12.62 7.36 -5.06
N ALA A 144 13.47 7.60 -4.07
CA ALA A 144 14.91 7.40 -4.21
C ALA A 144 15.33 5.96 -4.55
N LYS A 145 14.46 4.97 -4.31
CA LYS A 145 14.72 3.55 -4.60
C LYS A 145 14.04 3.05 -5.87
N MET A 146 13.19 3.85 -6.50
CA MET A 146 12.41 3.45 -7.68
C MET A 146 12.99 4.06 -8.95
N ASP A 147 12.92 3.27 -10.03
CA ASP A 147 13.27 3.68 -11.37
C ASP A 147 12.07 4.40 -12.03
N ILE A 148 12.32 5.36 -12.92
CA ILE A 148 11.27 6.19 -13.51
C ILE A 148 10.28 5.36 -14.33
N GLU A 149 10.78 4.32 -15.01
CA GLU A 149 9.93 3.43 -15.81
C GLU A 149 8.87 2.70 -14.97
N SER A 150 9.27 2.16 -13.81
CA SER A 150 8.33 1.47 -12.91
C SER A 150 7.37 2.46 -12.25
N LEU A 151 7.78 3.70 -12.02
CA LEU A 151 6.89 4.74 -11.49
C LEU A 151 5.70 5.02 -12.43
N ILE A 152 5.94 4.99 -13.75
CA ILE A 152 4.92 5.23 -14.78
C ILE A 152 4.13 3.96 -15.10
N SER A 153 4.82 2.83 -15.23
CA SER A 153 4.23 1.56 -15.70
C SER A 153 3.54 0.78 -14.59
N GLU A 154 4.00 0.91 -13.35
CA GLU A 154 3.61 0.09 -12.19
C GLU A 154 3.19 0.98 -11.02
N ARG A 155 2.27 1.92 -11.29
CA ARG A 155 1.75 2.88 -10.31
C ARG A 155 1.18 2.21 -9.05
N ASP A 156 0.53 1.06 -9.20
CA ASP A 156 -0.06 0.34 -8.06
C ASP A 156 1.02 -0.15 -7.09
N GLN A 157 2.18 -0.61 -7.61
CA GLN A 157 3.30 -1.01 -6.76
C GLN A 157 3.93 0.19 -6.04
N PHE A 158 3.96 1.35 -6.68
CA PHE A 158 4.41 2.58 -6.03
C PHE A 158 3.51 2.95 -4.85
N ILE A 159 2.18 2.93 -5.06
CA ILE A 159 1.19 3.18 -4.01
C ILE A 159 1.35 2.18 -2.87
N GLU A 160 1.53 0.90 -3.17
CA GLU A 160 1.71 -0.14 -2.15
C GLU A 160 2.97 0.10 -1.29
N ARG A 161 4.10 0.45 -1.92
CA ARG A 161 5.35 0.73 -1.21
C ARG A 161 5.25 1.96 -0.32
N ILE A 162 4.64 3.04 -0.80
CA ILE A 162 4.39 4.24 0.00
C ILE A 162 3.48 3.90 1.17
N THR A 163 2.36 3.22 0.90
CA THR A 163 1.37 2.86 1.94
C THR A 163 2.02 2.05 3.05
N LYS A 164 2.82 1.02 2.72
CA LYS A 164 3.52 0.21 3.73
C LYS A 164 4.54 1.01 4.56
N GLY A 165 5.31 1.89 3.92
CA GLY A 165 6.30 2.73 4.62
C GLY A 165 5.63 3.76 5.54
N VAL A 166 4.63 4.47 5.01
CA VAL A 166 3.88 5.49 5.74
C VAL A 166 3.10 4.89 6.90
N GLU A 167 2.38 3.78 6.67
CA GLU A 167 1.60 3.11 7.73
C GLU A 167 2.51 2.66 8.88
N GLY A 168 3.69 2.10 8.56
CA GLY A 168 4.66 1.67 9.56
C GLY A 168 5.16 2.80 10.47
N GLU A 169 5.40 3.99 9.93
CA GLU A 169 5.84 5.15 10.71
C GLU A 169 4.67 5.83 11.46
N LEU A 170 3.52 6.03 10.81
CA LEU A 170 2.34 6.66 11.42
C LEU A 170 1.84 5.86 12.64
N ARG A 171 1.90 4.52 12.59
CA ARG A 171 1.51 3.64 13.72
C ARG A 171 2.37 3.83 14.96
N LYS A 172 3.64 4.22 14.82
CA LYS A 172 4.52 4.50 15.97
C LYS A 172 4.06 5.75 16.73
N VAL A 173 3.50 6.72 16.01
CA VAL A 173 2.96 7.95 16.58
C VAL A 173 1.57 7.71 17.18
N GLY A 174 0.77 6.83 16.56
CA GLY A 174 -0.61 6.57 16.96
C GLY A 174 -1.65 6.87 15.87
N LEU A 175 -1.18 7.18 14.66
CA LEU A 175 -2.01 7.52 13.51
C LEU A 175 -2.23 6.29 12.61
N LYS A 176 -3.36 6.27 11.93
CA LYS A 176 -3.77 5.29 10.92
C LYS A 176 -3.88 5.97 9.57
N LEU A 177 -3.28 5.35 8.56
CA LEU A 177 -3.51 5.72 7.17
C LEU A 177 -4.84 5.12 6.71
N MET A 178 -5.77 5.95 6.25
CA MET A 178 -7.09 5.53 5.78
C MET A 178 -7.16 5.47 4.26
N ASN A 179 -6.59 6.47 3.59
CA ASN A 179 -6.62 6.56 2.14
C ASN A 179 -5.36 7.26 1.59
N VAL A 180 -4.98 6.89 0.38
CA VAL A 180 -3.91 7.52 -0.40
C VAL A 180 -4.45 7.83 -1.79
N ASN A 181 -4.34 9.08 -2.21
CA ASN A 181 -4.67 9.51 -3.56
C ASN A 181 -3.44 10.20 -4.18
N ILE A 182 -2.92 9.64 -5.27
CA ILE A 182 -1.82 10.26 -6.03
C ILE A 182 -2.46 10.89 -7.25
N ILE A 183 -2.23 12.18 -7.51
CA ILE A 183 -2.89 12.88 -8.62
C ILE A 183 -2.04 12.74 -9.88
N ASN A 184 -0.86 13.35 -9.90
CA ASN A 184 0.02 13.40 -11.05
C ASN A 184 1.49 13.21 -10.63
N ILE A 185 2.27 12.65 -11.55
CA ILE A 185 3.72 12.53 -11.48
C ILE A 185 4.26 13.33 -12.67
N THR A 186 5.01 14.39 -12.39
CA THR A 186 5.59 15.29 -13.40
C THR A 186 7.10 15.38 -13.23
N ASP A 187 7.77 15.90 -14.24
CA ASP A 187 9.22 16.10 -14.27
C ASP A 187 9.48 17.50 -14.84
N GLU A 188 10.26 18.31 -14.13
CA GLU A 188 10.61 19.68 -14.52
C GLU A 188 11.35 19.72 -15.87
N GLU A 189 12.14 18.70 -16.20
CA GLU A 189 12.99 18.66 -17.38
C GLU A 189 12.36 17.93 -18.58
N GLY A 190 11.17 17.35 -18.42
CA GLY A 190 10.47 16.63 -19.48
C GLY A 190 11.16 15.35 -19.97
N GLN A 191 12.11 14.81 -19.21
CA GLN A 191 12.81 13.57 -19.53
C GLN A 191 11.85 12.37 -19.56
N ILE A 192 10.84 12.37 -18.70
CA ILE A 192 9.76 11.37 -18.71
C ILE A 192 9.08 11.29 -20.09
N ALA A 193 8.77 12.44 -20.70
CA ALA A 193 8.12 12.49 -22.01
C ALA A 193 9.03 11.95 -23.12
N ALA A 194 10.33 12.25 -23.06
CA ALA A 194 11.32 11.72 -24.02
C ALA A 194 11.44 10.19 -23.92
N ILE A 195 11.48 9.64 -22.72
CA ILE A 195 11.51 8.18 -22.49
C ILE A 195 10.24 7.53 -23.04
N LEU A 196 9.07 8.09 -22.76
CA LEU A 196 7.78 7.61 -23.28
C LEU A 196 7.75 7.62 -24.82
N GLN A 197 8.20 8.71 -25.44
CA GLN A 197 8.24 8.85 -26.90
C GLN A 197 9.18 7.84 -27.55
N SER A 198 10.36 7.61 -26.95
CA SER A 198 11.32 6.60 -27.45
C SER A 198 10.73 5.18 -27.44
N LYS A 199 9.95 4.83 -26.41
CA LYS A 199 9.26 3.53 -26.30
C LYS A 199 8.10 3.43 -27.30
N LEU A 200 7.32 4.50 -27.46
CA LEU A 200 6.23 4.58 -28.42
C LEU A 200 6.72 4.47 -29.87
N ASN A 201 7.87 5.04 -30.21
CA ASN A 201 8.43 4.95 -31.55
C ASN A 201 8.95 3.53 -31.87
N ASN A 202 9.47 2.81 -30.87
CA ASN A 202 9.99 1.45 -31.06
C ASN A 202 8.91 0.34 -31.03
N LYS A 203 7.81 0.52 -30.29
CA LYS A 203 6.69 -0.45 -30.23
C LYS A 203 6.01 -0.79 -31.57
N PRO A 204 5.69 0.15 -32.47
CA PRO A 204 4.98 -0.17 -33.71
C PRO A 204 5.81 -1.07 -34.64
N ALA A 205 7.11 -0.84 -34.76
CA ALA A 205 7.98 -1.68 -35.59
C ALA A 205 7.91 -3.17 -35.20
N MET A 206 7.83 -3.45 -33.88
CA MET A 206 7.77 -4.81 -33.36
C MET A 206 6.40 -5.48 -33.59
N ILE A 207 5.30 -4.72 -33.50
CA ILE A 207 3.94 -5.22 -33.75
C ILE A 207 3.73 -5.50 -35.25
N TRP A 208 4.21 -4.61 -36.13
CA TRP A 208 4.11 -4.77 -37.58
C TRP A 208 4.90 -5.97 -38.12
N ASP A 209 6.07 -6.27 -37.55
CA ASP A 209 6.83 -7.47 -37.93
C ASP A 209 6.15 -8.76 -37.44
N SER A 210 5.63 -8.76 -36.20
CA SER A 210 4.92 -9.92 -35.63
C SER A 210 3.64 -10.27 -36.41
N ASN A 211 2.83 -9.27 -36.78
CA ASN A 211 1.62 -9.49 -37.57
C ASN A 211 1.93 -9.90 -39.02
N ARG A 212 2.98 -9.35 -39.65
CA ARG A 212 3.44 -9.80 -40.98
C ARG A 212 3.93 -11.24 -40.97
N ARG A 213 4.60 -11.68 -39.90
CA ARG A 213 5.05 -13.07 -39.76
C ARG A 213 3.87 -14.03 -39.70
N LYS A 214 2.84 -13.71 -38.91
CA LYS A 214 1.60 -14.50 -38.84
C LYS A 214 0.94 -14.63 -40.22
N GLU A 215 0.82 -13.52 -40.96
CA GLU A 215 0.21 -13.56 -42.29
C GLU A 215 1.03 -14.36 -43.32
N ARG A 216 2.37 -14.30 -43.28
CA ARG A 216 3.22 -15.11 -44.17
C ARG A 216 3.04 -16.61 -43.91
N ILE A 217 2.99 -17.00 -42.64
CA ILE A 217 2.79 -18.41 -42.26
C ILE A 217 1.41 -18.89 -42.71
N LEU A 218 0.35 -18.10 -42.48
CA LEU A 218 -1.01 -18.46 -42.91
C LEU A 218 -1.14 -18.57 -44.43
N LYS A 219 -0.58 -17.63 -45.21
CA LYS A 219 -0.57 -17.70 -46.68
C LYS A 219 0.19 -18.93 -47.20
N THR A 220 1.27 -19.32 -46.51
CA THR A 220 2.05 -20.52 -46.85
C THR A 220 1.26 -21.80 -46.56
N LEU A 221 0.56 -21.85 -45.42
CA LEU A 221 -0.31 -22.96 -45.04
C LEU A 221 -1.53 -23.10 -45.98
N GLU A 222 -2.15 -22.00 -46.38
CA GLU A 222 -3.26 -21.99 -47.34
C GLU A 222 -2.82 -22.43 -48.74
N SER A 223 -1.63 -22.01 -49.18
CA SER A 223 -1.05 -22.43 -50.45
C SER A 223 -0.70 -23.92 -50.46
N ALA A 224 -0.23 -24.47 -49.33
CA ALA A 224 -0.01 -25.90 -49.16
C ALA A 224 -1.33 -26.69 -49.16
N LYS A 225 -2.39 -26.14 -48.56
CA LYS A 225 -3.74 -26.73 -48.56
C LYS A 225 -4.37 -26.75 -49.95
N LYS A 226 -4.20 -25.69 -50.75
CA LYS A 226 -4.70 -25.61 -52.15
C LYS A 226 -3.97 -26.54 -53.12
N LYS A 227 -2.71 -26.90 -52.84
CA LYS A 227 -1.92 -27.84 -53.67
C LYS A 227 -2.27 -29.32 -53.44
N GLY A 228 -3.27 -29.64 -52.61
CA GLY A 228 -3.78 -31.01 -52.47
C GLY A 228 -2.76 -32.01 -51.92
N CYS A 229 -1.79 -31.56 -51.10
CA CYS A 229 -0.88 -32.48 -50.42
C CYS A 229 -1.65 -33.27 -49.34
N ASN A 230 -1.79 -34.58 -49.57
CA ASN A 230 -2.32 -35.52 -48.59
C ASN A 230 -1.32 -35.65 -47.42
N LYS A 231 -1.84 -35.84 -46.20
CA LYS A 231 -1.09 -35.81 -44.92
C LYS A 231 0.04 -36.84 -44.90
N SER A 232 1.24 -36.45 -45.30
CA SER A 232 2.54 -37.05 -45.00
C SER A 232 3.52 -36.59 -46.07
N HIS A 233 4.09 -35.38 -45.94
CA HIS A 233 5.47 -35.09 -46.38
C HIS A 233 5.85 -33.61 -46.21
N TYR A 234 6.95 -33.40 -45.46
CA TYR A 234 7.94 -32.31 -45.52
C TYR A 234 7.44 -30.93 -45.07
N ILE A 235 8.24 -30.14 -44.33
CA ILE A 235 9.47 -29.47 -44.79
C ILE A 235 10.58 -29.52 -43.72
N SER A 236 11.71 -30.13 -44.09
CA SER A 236 13.02 -29.84 -43.49
C SER A 236 13.46 -28.45 -43.95
N SER A 237 13.27 -27.44 -43.09
CA SER A 237 14.06 -26.22 -43.12
C SER A 237 15.07 -26.37 -41.99
N THR A 238 16.35 -26.24 -42.29
CA THR A 238 17.47 -26.50 -41.36
C THR A 238 17.27 -25.82 -40.01
N LEU A 239 16.78 -26.58 -39.04
CA LEU A 239 16.60 -26.13 -37.66
C LEU A 239 17.92 -26.35 -36.92
N ASN A 240 18.73 -25.29 -36.82
CA ASN A 240 19.90 -25.33 -35.95
C ASN A 240 19.40 -25.27 -34.50
N ILE A 241 19.49 -26.40 -33.80
CA ILE A 241 19.16 -26.49 -32.39
C ILE A 241 20.39 -26.05 -31.60
N TRP A 242 20.20 -25.10 -30.69
CA TRP A 242 21.26 -24.61 -29.83
C TRP A 242 20.97 -25.00 -28.38
N ASP A 243 21.99 -25.46 -27.66
CA ASP A 243 21.95 -25.56 -26.19
C ASP A 243 21.78 -24.15 -25.58
N MET A 244 21.34 -24.05 -24.32
CA MET A 244 21.24 -22.80 -23.55
C MET A 244 22.56 -22.02 -23.48
N ASN A 245 23.69 -22.69 -23.78
CA ASN A 245 25.02 -22.09 -23.87
C ASN A 245 25.42 -21.65 -25.30
N GLY A 246 24.50 -21.67 -26.27
CA GLY A 246 24.74 -21.20 -27.63
C GLY A 246 25.63 -22.10 -28.49
N ARG A 247 25.62 -23.42 -28.26
CA ARG A 247 26.37 -24.41 -29.08
C ARG A 247 25.42 -25.22 -29.98
N PRO A 248 25.79 -25.50 -31.25
CA PRO A 248 24.92 -26.24 -32.17
C PRO A 248 24.87 -27.73 -31.79
N VAL A 249 23.66 -28.26 -31.65
CA VAL A 249 23.40 -29.66 -31.31
C VAL A 249 23.27 -30.48 -32.60
N THR A 250 24.31 -31.22 -32.97
CA THR A 250 24.32 -32.09 -34.15
C THR A 250 23.62 -33.43 -33.89
N GLY A 251 22.80 -33.90 -34.84
CA GLY A 251 22.16 -35.22 -34.80
C GLY A 251 20.70 -35.26 -34.31
N ALA A 252 20.09 -34.11 -34.04
CA ALA A 252 18.69 -34.05 -33.64
C ALA A 252 17.73 -34.15 -34.84
N ARG A 253 16.70 -34.99 -34.72
CA ARG A 253 15.57 -35.06 -35.65
C ARG A 253 14.33 -34.51 -34.95
N VAL A 254 13.76 -33.44 -35.49
CA VAL A 254 12.47 -32.91 -35.01
C VAL A 254 11.38 -33.43 -35.93
N ILE A 255 10.46 -34.21 -35.37
CA ILE A 255 9.26 -34.68 -36.07
C ILE A 255 8.12 -33.78 -35.61
N MET A 256 7.55 -33.01 -36.54
CA MET A 256 6.33 -32.24 -36.29
C MET A 256 5.15 -33.05 -36.80
N SER A 257 4.28 -33.47 -35.89
CA SER A 257 2.99 -34.06 -36.24
C SER A 257 1.90 -33.01 -36.05
N LEU A 258 1.00 -32.92 -37.02
CA LEU A 258 -0.21 -32.10 -36.96
C LEU A 258 -1.39 -33.02 -36.65
N ASP A 259 -1.60 -33.27 -35.36
CA ASP A 259 -2.88 -33.81 -34.90
C ASP A 259 -3.76 -32.66 -34.40
N ASN A 260 -4.94 -32.56 -35.01
CA ASN A 260 -6.04 -31.65 -34.64
C ASN A 260 -5.72 -30.14 -34.56
N GLY A 261 -4.70 -29.66 -35.26
CA GLY A 261 -4.43 -28.22 -35.41
C GLY A 261 -3.47 -27.63 -34.38
N GLU A 262 -2.91 -28.46 -33.49
CA GLU A 262 -1.75 -28.10 -32.67
C GLU A 262 -0.46 -28.71 -33.26
N VAL A 263 0.63 -27.96 -33.16
CA VAL A 263 1.95 -28.40 -33.60
C VAL A 263 2.63 -29.10 -32.42
N ALA A 264 2.62 -30.43 -32.42
CA ALA A 264 3.36 -31.22 -31.44
C ALA A 264 4.78 -31.51 -31.98
N SER A 265 5.80 -31.14 -31.23
CA SER A 265 7.19 -31.51 -31.50
C SER A 265 7.64 -32.58 -30.50
N GLU A 266 7.95 -33.78 -30.98
CA GLU A 266 8.55 -34.84 -30.17
C GLU A 266 10.06 -34.94 -30.46
N PHE A 267 10.87 -34.98 -29.39
CA PHE A 267 12.32 -35.11 -29.45
C PHE A 267 12.72 -36.44 -28.82
N ASN A 268 13.31 -37.35 -29.60
CA ASN A 268 13.86 -38.59 -29.07
C ASN A 268 15.39 -38.51 -29.09
N LYS A 269 16.00 -38.45 -27.90
CA LYS A 269 17.44 -38.63 -27.73
C LYS A 269 17.67 -39.56 -26.54
N SER A 270 18.29 -40.70 -26.80
CA SER A 270 18.91 -41.53 -25.77
C SER A 270 19.91 -40.65 -25.01
N ASP A 271 19.74 -40.53 -23.70
CA ASP A 271 20.54 -39.74 -22.76
C ASP A 271 20.55 -38.21 -22.93
N GLN A 272 19.53 -37.55 -22.36
CA GLN A 272 19.63 -36.49 -21.33
C GLN A 272 18.31 -35.70 -21.25
N LYS A 273 17.72 -35.59 -20.05
CA LYS A 273 16.56 -34.72 -19.77
C LYS A 273 17.01 -33.26 -19.70
N GLY A 274 16.62 -32.46 -20.69
CA GLY A 274 16.76 -31.00 -20.69
C GLY A 274 15.74 -30.33 -21.61
N SER A 275 15.18 -29.21 -21.17
CA SER A 275 14.24 -28.39 -21.94
C SER A 275 14.98 -27.50 -22.93
N ILE A 276 14.56 -27.51 -24.20
CA ILE A 276 15.24 -26.82 -25.31
C ILE A 276 14.28 -25.78 -25.92
N LYS A 277 14.80 -24.58 -26.22
CA LYS A 277 14.07 -23.51 -26.90
C LYS A 277 14.21 -23.68 -28.41
N ILE A 278 13.10 -23.89 -29.10
CA ILE A 278 13.09 -24.03 -30.57
C ILE A 278 12.91 -22.64 -31.18
N GLU A 279 13.93 -22.15 -31.87
CA GLU A 279 13.89 -20.89 -32.60
C GLU A 279 13.94 -21.18 -34.11
N LEU A 280 12.86 -20.87 -34.81
CA LEU A 280 12.77 -21.00 -36.27
C LEU A 280 13.47 -19.80 -36.91
N LYS A 281 14.70 -20.01 -37.40
CA LYS A 281 15.41 -19.03 -38.24
C LYS A 281 14.97 -19.20 -39.70
N SER A 282 14.90 -18.05 -40.39
CA SER A 282 14.33 -17.81 -41.73
C SER A 282 14.58 -18.86 -42.78
#